data_AF-A0A438FDK2-F1
#
_entry.id   AF-A0A438FDK2-F1
#
_cell.length_a   1.000
_cell.length_b   1.000
_cell.length_c   1.000
_cell.angle_alpha   90.00
_cell.angle_beta   90.00
_cell.angle_gamma   90.00
#
_symmetry.space_group_name_H-M   'P 1'
#
loop_
_entity.id
_entity.type
_entity.pdbx_description
1 polymer ?
#
loop_
_entity_poly.entity_id
_entity_poly.type
_entity_poly.pdbx_seq_one_letter_code
_entity_poly.pdbx_strand_id
1 'polypeptide(L)' 'METKKVEGPPSPARPPVDLANCVEELVKYTLYSSVNGTLEIDLGLSKDYCSALLKDDHLTDPTSISTGHCLDFQLLWLV' A
#
# COMPACT_ATOMS: atom_id res chain seq x y z
N MET A 1 39.98 -29.18 22.53
CA MET A 1 38.80 -28.43 23.02
C MET A 1 38.00 -28.03 21.80
N GLU A 2 37.02 -28.85 21.41
CA GLU A 2 36.19 -28.60 20.23
C GLU A 2 34.83 -28.10 20.70
N THR A 3 34.53 -26.83 20.42
CA THR A 3 33.23 -26.23 20.68
C THR A 3 32.23 -26.68 19.61
N LYS A 4 31.41 -27.67 19.95
CA LYS A 4 30.27 -28.11 19.13
C LYS A 4 29.24 -26.98 19.04
N LYS A 5 29.16 -26.33 17.88
CA LYS A 5 28.09 -25.40 17.51
C LYS A 5 26.78 -26.19 17.47
N VAL A 6 25.95 -26.05 18.49
CA VAL A 6 24.57 -26.56 18.47
C VAL A 6 23.79 -25.68 17.50
N GLU A 7 23.64 -26.18 16.27
CA GLU A 7 22.74 -25.61 15.28
C GLU A 7 21.31 -25.90 15.74
N GLY A 8 20.60 -24.85 16.15
CA GLY A 8 19.17 -24.93 16.46
C GLY A 8 18.37 -25.30 15.21
N PRO A 9 17.12 -25.76 15.38
CA PRO A 9 16.28 -26.14 14.24
C PRO A 9 16.19 -24.98 13.24
N PRO A 10 16.19 -25.25 11.93
CA PRO A 10 16.01 -24.22 10.92
C PRO A 10 14.72 -23.46 11.25
N SER A 11 14.84 -22.14 11.39
CA SER A 11 13.67 -21.30 11.61
C SER A 11 12.69 -21.54 10.46
N PRO A 12 11.37 -21.63 10.74
CA PRO A 12 10.38 -21.80 9.70
C PRO A 12 10.60 -20.74 8.62
N ALA A 13 10.81 -21.18 7.38
CA ALA A 13 10.93 -20.28 6.25
C ALA A 13 9.63 -19.46 6.17
N ARG A 14 9.72 -18.15 6.40
CA ARG A 14 8.57 -17.27 6.29
C ARG A 14 8.23 -17.13 4.79
N PRO A 15 6.96 -17.29 4.40
CA PRO A 15 6.58 -17.06 3.02
C PRO A 15 6.91 -15.61 2.62
N PRO A 16 7.20 -15.34 1.33
CA PRO A 16 7.38 -13.99 0.84
C PRO A 16 6.14 -13.15 1.15
N VAL A 17 6.35 -11.94 1.66
CA VAL A 17 5.27 -10.99 1.89
C VAL A 17 5.04 -10.21 0.61
N ASP A 18 3.79 -10.19 0.15
CA ASP A 18 3.37 -9.27 -0.92
C ASP A 18 3.17 -7.88 -0.32
N LEU A 19 4.26 -7.10 -0.29
CA LEU A 19 4.27 -5.77 0.30
C LEU A 19 3.27 -4.83 -0.39
N ALA A 20 3.09 -4.95 -1.70
CA ALA A 20 2.17 -4.11 -2.44
C ALA A 20 0.72 -4.35 -1.98
N ASN A 21 0.33 -5.62 -1.87
CA ASN A 21 -0.98 -5.99 -1.34
C ASN A 21 -1.15 -5.55 0.13
N CYS A 22 -0.11 -5.70 0.96
CA CYS A 22 -0.16 -5.24 2.35
C CYS A 22 -0.36 -3.73 2.47
N VAL A 23 0.33 -2.93 1.64
CA VAL A 23 0.18 -1.47 1.63
C VAL A 23 -1.20 -1.07 1.14
N GLU A 24 -1.71 -1.72 0.09
CA GLU A 24 -3.05 -1.46 -0.44
C GLU A 24 -4.14 -1.70 0.63
N GLU A 25 -4.10 -2.85 1.30
CA GLU A 25 -5.06 -3.20 2.35
C GLU A 25 -4.97 -2.24 3.54
N LEU A 26 -3.75 -1.81 3.91
CA LEU A 26 -3.55 -0.82 4.97
C LEU A 26 -4.19 0.53 4.62
N VAL A 27 -4.02 1.00 3.38
CA VAL A 27 -4.62 2.25 2.91
C VAL A 27 -6.15 2.12 2.89
N LYS A 28 -6.70 1.03 2.33
CA LYS A 28 -8.14 0.76 2.32
C LYS A 28 -8.73 0.76 3.73
N TYR A 29 -8.11 0.04 4.65
CA TYR A 29 -8.56 -0.01 6.05
C TYR A 29 -8.54 1.37 6.72
N THR A 30 -7.50 2.15 6.46
CA THR A 30 -7.32 3.49 7.02
C THR A 30 -8.40 4.45 6.50
N LEU A 31 -8.66 4.44 5.19
CA LEU A 31 -9.72 5.23 4.56
C LEU A 31 -11.11 4.81 5.06
N TYR A 32 -11.37 3.51 5.14
CA TYR A 32 -12.64 3.00 5.66
C TYR A 32 -12.87 3.45 7.11
N SER A 33 -11.88 3.29 7.97
CA SER A 33 -11.95 3.70 9.38
C SER A 33 -12.14 5.21 9.53
N SER A 34 -11.50 6.00 8.67
CA SER A 34 -11.69 7.46 8.62
C SER A 34 -13.13 7.82 8.25
N VAL A 35 -13.71 7.16 7.23
CA VAL A 35 -15.10 7.38 6.82
C VAL A 35 -16.10 6.97 7.90
N ASN A 36 -15.81 5.86 8.59
CA ASN A 36 -16.64 5.34 9.66
C ASN A 36 -16.47 6.08 11.00
N GLY A 37 -15.53 7.03 11.10
CA GLY A 37 -15.21 7.75 12.32
C GLY A 37 -14.62 6.88 13.44
N THR A 38 -14.06 5.72 13.08
CA THR A 38 -13.41 4.80 14.03
C THR A 38 -11.89 4.99 14.09
N LEU A 39 -11.33 5.78 13.16
CA LEU A 39 -9.91 6.11 13.16
C LEU A 39 -9.62 7.12 14.29
N GLU A 40 -8.69 6.77 15.18
CA GLU A 40 -8.30 7.61 16.32
C GLU A 40 -7.58 8.90 15.87
N ILE A 41 -6.92 8.83 14.70
CA ILE A 41 -6.20 9.95 14.11
C ILE A 41 -7.02 10.62 13.01
N ASP A 42 -6.90 11.94 12.90
CA ASP A 42 -7.43 12.68 11.77
C ASP A 42 -6.45 12.63 10.59
N LEU A 43 -6.96 12.28 9.40
CA LEU A 43 -6.15 12.22 8.18
C LEU A 43 -5.96 13.60 7.52
N GLY A 44 -6.69 14.63 7.97
CA GLY A 44 -6.75 15.93 7.29
C GLY A 44 -7.46 15.86 5.93
N LEU A 45 -8.19 14.78 5.66
CA LEU A 45 -8.94 14.54 4.43
C LEU A 45 -10.44 14.61 4.71
N SER A 46 -11.21 15.10 3.74
CA SER A 46 -12.67 15.09 3.89
C SER A 46 -13.22 13.67 3.77
N LYS A 47 -14.32 13.41 4.45
CA LYS A 47 -15.02 12.11 4.39
C LYS A 47 -15.42 11.75 2.95
N ASP A 48 -15.88 12.73 2.18
CA ASP A 48 -16.26 12.54 0.78
C ASP A 48 -15.06 12.15 -0.09
N TYR A 49 -13.89 12.76 0.17
CA TYR A 49 -12.65 12.41 -0.52
C TYR A 49 -12.21 10.98 -0.19
N CYS A 50 -12.17 10.60 1.09
CA CYS A 50 -11.87 9.23 1.50
C CYS A 50 -12.87 8.21 0.91
N SER A 51 -14.15 8.56 0.83
CA SER A 51 -15.19 7.70 0.24
C SER A 51 -15.03 7.56 -1.27
N ALA A 52 -14.55 8.60 -1.96
CA ALA A 52 -14.27 8.54 -3.40
C ALA A 52 -13.05 7.65 -3.70
N LEU A 53 -11.99 7.74 -2.89
CA LEU A 53 -10.80 6.89 -3.03
C LEU A 53 -11.13 5.39 -2.85
N LEU A 54 -12.09 5.06 -1.98
CA LEU A 54 -12.55 3.68 -1.78
C LEU A 54 -13.40 3.14 -2.94
N LYS A 55 -13.89 4.00 -3.84
CA LYS A 55 -14.74 3.62 -4.99
C LYS A 55 -13.95 3.32 -6.25
N ASP A 56 -12.63 3.54 -6.25
CA ASP A 56 -11.80 3.32 -7.43
C ASP A 56 -11.55 1.82 -7.65
N ASP A 57 -12.59 1.12 -8.07
CA ASP A 57 -12.58 -0.28 -8.51
C ASP A 57 -12.20 -0.40 -10.00
N HIS A 58 -11.72 0.69 -10.63
CA HIS A 58 -11.56 0.79 -12.09
C HIS A 58 -10.13 1.10 -12.58
N LEU A 59 -9.11 1.01 -11.72
CA LEU A 59 -7.71 1.05 -12.18
C LEU A 59 -7.06 -0.35 -12.31
N THR A 60 -7.88 -1.36 -12.59
CA THR A 60 -7.44 -2.72 -12.93
C THR A 60 -8.00 -3.14 -14.29
N ASP A 61 -7.92 -2.26 -15.28
CA ASP A 61 -7.83 -2.69 -16.67
C ASP A 61 -6.39 -2.40 -17.17
N PRO A 62 -5.54 -3.43 -17.39
CA PRO A 62 -4.17 -3.23 -17.86
C PRO A 62 -4.09 -2.64 -19.28
N THR A 63 -5.23 -2.30 -19.90
CA THR A 63 -5.31 -1.74 -21.27
C THR A 63 -5.49 -0.22 -21.29
N SER A 64 -5.78 0.44 -20.17
CA SER A 64 -5.96 1.90 -20.16
C SER A 64 -4.75 2.64 -19.57
N ILE A 65 -3.56 2.37 -20.10
CA ILE A 65 -2.51 3.40 -20.15
C ILE A 65 -2.98 4.40 -21.21
N SER A 66 -3.97 5.23 -20.86
CA SER A 66 -4.24 6.44 -21.61
C SER A 66 -3.09 7.39 -21.33
N THR A 67 -2.23 7.51 -22.33
CA THR A 67 -1.03 8.33 -22.46
C THR A 67 -1.33 9.83 -22.30
N GLY A 68 -1.74 10.24 -21.10
CA GLY A 68 -2.12 11.64 -20.83
C GLY A 68 -1.51 12.28 -19.58
N HIS A 69 -1.16 11.53 -18.54
CA HIS A 69 -0.82 12.13 -17.22
C HIS A 69 0.53 11.70 -16.62
N CYS A 70 1.35 10.94 -17.35
CA CYS A 70 2.70 10.57 -16.88
C CYS A 70 3.76 11.64 -17.17
N LEU A 71 3.47 12.62 -18.03
CA LEU A 71 4.44 13.64 -18.44
C LEU A 71 4.55 14.82 -17.45
N ASP A 72 3.57 15.05 -16.58
CA ASP A 72 3.60 16.18 -15.63
C ASP A 72 4.64 16.00 -14.52
N PHE A 73 4.79 14.79 -13.96
CA PHE A 73 5.81 14.54 -12.93
C PHE A 73 7.22 14.35 -13.51
N GLN A 74 7.34 13.96 -14.78
CA GLN A 74 8.64 13.79 -15.42
C GLN A 74 9.26 15.13 -15.87
N LEU A 75 8.44 16.13 -16.19
CA LEU A 75 8.90 17.48 -16.57
C LEU A 75 9.37 18.33 -15.38
N LEU A 76 8.94 18.02 -14.15
CA LEU A 76 9.36 18.77 -12.96
C LEU A 76 10.80 18.45 -12.52
N TRP A 77 11.45 17.41 -13.08
CA TRP A 77 12.87 17.13 -12.84
C TRP A 77 13.80 17.82 -13.86
N LEU A 78 13.27 18.51 -14.87
CA LEU A 78 14.07 19.08 -15.97
C LEU A 78 14.07 20.62 -16.02
N VAL A 79 13.73 21.29 -14.92
CA VAL A 79 14.03 22.71 -14.67
C VAL A 79 14.87 22.85 -13.40
#